data_AF-A0A7W9GKI1-F1
#
_entry.id   AF-A0A7W9GKI1-F1
#
_cell.length_a   1.000
_cell.length_b   1.000
_cell.length_c   1.000
_cell.angle_alpha   90.00
_cell.angle_beta   90.00
_cell.angle_gamma   90.00
#
_symmetry.space_group_name_H-M   'P 1'
#
loop_
_entity.id
_entity.type
_entity.pdbx_description
1 polymer ?
#
loop_
_entity_poly.entity_id
_entity_poly.type
_entity_poly.pdbx_seq_one_letter_code
_entity_poly.pdbx_strand_id
1 'polypeptide(L)'
;MTEHDGARPIHTAPDSTHVVTDGFAPSPHGTRPLELHPDRPGVDTAPDVVALPAPQNPGPRPPDDPGTASREELEMALRRAQLVADDCASLLDPAQRAMEEGAWVSRLADEFSTGLAAHARLAGGIADGCVDIIQTALDTRGPDEPLEVHA
;
A
#
# COMPACT_ATOMS: atom_id res chain seq x y z
N MET A 1 -5.67 -26.21 72.96
CA MET A 1 -4.85 -27.44 72.94
C MET A 1 -5.01 -28.02 71.54
N THR A 2 -4.15 -27.68 70.57
CA THR A 2 -2.79 -28.26 70.33
C THR A 2 -2.94 -29.68 69.77
N GLU A 3 -2.45 -30.13 68.62
CA GLU A 3 -1.68 -29.61 67.47
C GLU A 3 -1.61 -30.75 66.41
N HIS A 4 -1.34 -30.39 65.14
CA HIS A 4 -0.57 -31.08 64.06
C HIS A 4 -0.59 -32.63 63.92
N ASP A 5 -0.61 -33.26 62.73
CA ASP A 5 0.15 -33.01 61.50
C ASP A 5 -0.33 -33.99 60.39
N GLY A 6 -0.12 -33.68 59.10
CA GLY A 6 -0.36 -34.69 58.04
C GLY A 6 -0.48 -34.20 56.59
N ALA A 7 0.51 -33.46 56.09
CA ALA A 7 1.04 -33.47 54.72
C ALA A 7 0.13 -33.63 53.46
N ARG A 8 0.16 -32.56 52.64
CA ARG A 8 0.22 -32.45 51.15
C ARG A 8 -0.99 -31.86 50.42
N PRO A 9 -0.79 -30.82 49.58
CA PRO A 9 -1.82 -30.29 48.69
C PRO A 9 -2.02 -31.22 47.51
N ILE A 10 -3.26 -31.70 47.31
CA ILE A 10 -3.63 -32.40 46.08
C ILE A 10 -3.85 -31.31 45.02
N HIS A 11 -2.82 -31.13 44.18
CA HIS A 11 -2.95 -30.52 42.87
C HIS A 11 -3.88 -31.40 42.02
N THR A 12 -5.18 -31.07 42.02
CA THR A 12 -6.09 -31.55 40.97
C THR A 12 -5.80 -30.72 39.72
N ALA A 13 -4.98 -31.29 38.83
CA ALA A 13 -4.83 -30.80 37.46
C ALA A 13 -6.22 -30.73 36.77
N PRO A 14 -6.54 -29.68 36.02
CA PRO A 14 -7.74 -29.68 35.21
C PRO A 14 -7.60 -30.67 34.05
N ASP A 15 -8.68 -31.42 33.82
CA ASP A 15 -8.86 -32.38 32.74
C ASP A 15 -8.52 -31.76 31.37
N SER A 16 -7.47 -32.31 30.75
CA SER A 16 -7.16 -32.11 29.35
C SER A 16 -8.03 -33.03 28.52
N THR A 17 -9.09 -32.52 27.89
CA THR A 17 -9.59 -33.01 26.58
C THR A 17 -10.50 -31.97 25.91
N HIS A 18 -9.92 -30.87 25.45
CA HIS A 18 -10.43 -30.24 24.23
C HIS A 18 -9.47 -30.60 23.09
N VAL A 19 -9.82 -31.64 22.35
CA VAL A 19 -9.24 -31.92 21.04
C VAL A 19 -9.74 -30.80 20.12
N VAL A 20 -8.92 -29.77 19.93
CA VAL A 20 -9.02 -28.95 18.72
C VAL A 20 -8.52 -29.84 17.60
N THR A 21 -9.44 -30.27 16.73
CA THR A 21 -9.10 -30.90 15.47
C THR A 21 -8.28 -29.89 14.69
N ASP A 22 -6.96 -30.13 14.61
CA ASP A 22 -6.05 -29.36 13.78
C ASP A 22 -6.37 -29.66 12.31
N GLY A 23 -7.34 -28.92 11.80
CA GLY A 23 -7.82 -28.99 10.43
C GLY A 23 -6.95 -28.18 9.46
N PHE A 24 -5.67 -27.99 9.75
CA PHE A 24 -4.72 -27.51 8.76
C PHE A 24 -3.95 -28.69 8.19
N ALA A 25 -4.42 -29.21 7.05
CA ALA A 25 -3.62 -30.16 6.28
C ALA A 25 -2.32 -29.46 5.88
N PRO A 26 -1.13 -29.93 6.31
CA PRO A 26 0.12 -29.36 5.83
C PRO A 26 0.19 -29.61 4.32
N SER A 27 0.44 -28.55 3.55
CA SER A 27 0.73 -28.71 2.13
C SER A 27 1.86 -29.72 1.94
N PRO A 28 1.84 -30.58 0.90
CA PRO A 28 2.85 -31.63 0.69
C PRO A 28 4.25 -31.08 0.36
N HIS A 29 4.40 -29.75 0.33
CA HIS A 29 5.67 -29.09 0.14
C HIS A 29 6.37 -28.94 1.50
N GLY A 30 7.05 -30.01 1.92
CA GLY A 30 7.93 -29.96 3.07
C GLY A 30 8.98 -28.87 2.88
N THR A 31 9.05 -27.92 3.81
CA THR A 31 10.12 -26.93 3.91
C THR A 31 11.38 -27.63 4.40
N ARG A 32 12.02 -28.40 3.52
CA ARG A 32 13.34 -28.94 3.77
C ARG A 32 14.34 -27.79 3.58
N PRO A 33 15.23 -27.51 4.55
CA PRO A 33 16.33 -26.59 4.33
C PRO A 33 17.13 -27.08 3.11
N LEU A 34 17.24 -26.22 2.09
CA LEU A 34 18.02 -26.53 0.89
C LEU A 34 19.49 -26.63 1.31
N GLU A 35 20.03 -27.84 1.36
CA GLU A 35 21.47 -28.05 1.44
C GLU A 35 22.11 -27.42 0.20
N LEU A 36 22.84 -26.33 0.40
CA LEU A 36 23.58 -25.63 -0.62
C LEU A 36 24.71 -26.55 -1.11
N HIS A 37 24.47 -27.28 -2.19
CA HIS A 37 25.50 -28.04 -2.89
C HIS A 37 26.27 -27.07 -3.79
N PRO A 38 27.55 -26.76 -3.50
CA PRO A 38 28.31 -25.78 -4.26
C PRO A 38 28.97 -26.48 -5.44
N ASP A 39 28.21 -26.84 -6.47
CA ASP A 39 28.78 -27.22 -7.79
C ASP A 39 27.71 -27.33 -8.89
N ARG A 40 27.01 -26.24 -9.17
CA ARG A 40 26.33 -26.07 -10.48
C ARG A 40 26.67 -24.69 -11.07
N PRO A 41 27.36 -24.63 -12.22
CA PRO A 41 27.55 -23.39 -12.94
C PRO A 41 26.27 -23.04 -13.71
N GLY A 42 25.75 -21.83 -13.48
CA GLY A 42 24.80 -21.17 -14.37
C GLY A 42 23.32 -21.39 -14.06
N VAL A 43 22.84 -20.88 -12.91
CA VAL A 43 21.41 -20.54 -12.75
C VAL A 43 21.35 -19.17 -12.06
N ASP A 44 21.01 -18.15 -12.86
CA ASP A 44 20.69 -16.80 -12.40
C ASP A 44 19.69 -16.88 -11.24
N THR A 45 20.12 -16.44 -10.07
CA THR A 45 19.28 -16.33 -8.88
C THR A 45 18.49 -15.03 -8.98
N ALA A 46 17.57 -14.94 -9.93
CA ALA A 46 16.49 -13.97 -9.87
C ALA A 46 15.36 -14.61 -9.05
N PRO A 47 14.85 -13.96 -7.98
CA PRO A 47 13.61 -14.42 -7.38
C PRO A 47 12.53 -14.33 -8.46
N ASP A 48 11.71 -15.39 -8.54
CA ASP A 48 10.57 -15.46 -9.45
C ASP A 48 9.55 -14.39 -9.02
N VAL A 49 9.76 -13.17 -9.52
CA VAL A 49 8.79 -12.09 -9.43
C VAL A 49 7.61 -12.59 -10.24
N VAL A 50 6.56 -13.05 -9.57
CA VAL A 50 5.24 -13.24 -10.18
C VAL A 50 5.02 -12.01 -11.05
N ALA A 51 5.04 -12.22 -12.37
CA ALA A 51 4.89 -11.14 -13.32
C ALA A 51 3.54 -10.48 -13.01
N LEU A 52 3.58 -9.33 -12.34
CA LEU A 52 2.41 -8.49 -12.17
C LEU A 52 1.89 -8.29 -13.60
N PRO A 53 0.62 -8.62 -13.90
CA PRO A 53 0.08 -8.31 -15.22
C PRO A 53 0.39 -6.84 -15.47
N ALA A 54 1.04 -6.56 -16.60
CA ALA A 54 1.41 -5.20 -16.96
C ALA A 54 0.21 -4.29 -16.71
N PRO A 55 0.39 -3.11 -16.08
CA PRO A 55 -0.73 -2.22 -15.82
C PRO A 55 -1.50 -2.04 -17.13
N GLN A 56 -2.72 -2.57 -17.18
CA GLN A 56 -3.53 -2.59 -18.40
C GLN A 56 -4.01 -1.19 -18.80
N ASN A 57 -3.67 -0.20 -17.99
CA ASN A 57 -3.81 1.19 -18.31
C ASN A 57 -2.43 1.73 -18.70
N PRO A 58 -2.14 1.94 -19.99
CA PRO A 58 -1.07 2.84 -20.36
C PRO A 58 -1.50 4.20 -19.80
N GLY A 59 -1.00 4.53 -18.61
CA GLY A 59 -1.23 5.84 -18.02
C GLY A 59 -0.94 6.91 -19.09
N PRO A 60 -1.65 8.04 -19.09
CA PRO A 60 -1.45 9.09 -20.08
C PRO A 60 0.04 9.35 -20.24
N ARG A 61 0.59 9.04 -21.42
CA ARG A 61 1.99 9.33 -21.72
C ARG A 61 2.17 10.84 -21.49
N PRO A 62 3.18 11.28 -20.71
CA PRO A 62 3.43 12.71 -20.56
C PRO A 62 3.55 13.31 -21.95
N PRO A 63 2.95 14.48 -22.22
CA PRO A 63 3.12 15.13 -23.52
C PRO A 63 4.61 15.27 -23.81
N ASP A 64 5.02 14.90 -25.04
CA ASP A 64 6.43 14.84 -25.45
C ASP A 64 7.14 16.21 -25.37
N ASP A 65 6.39 17.31 -25.14
CA ASP A 65 6.93 18.64 -24.84
C ASP A 65 5.90 19.50 -24.06
N PRO A 66 6.18 19.96 -22.81
CA PRO A 66 5.23 20.77 -22.03
C PRO A 66 4.94 22.14 -22.66
N GLY A 67 5.76 22.58 -23.61
CA GLY A 67 5.58 23.86 -24.32
C GLY A 67 4.60 23.81 -25.50
N THR A 68 4.15 22.63 -25.94
CA THR A 68 3.29 22.47 -27.14
C THR A 68 1.92 21.86 -26.88
N ALA A 69 1.64 21.40 -25.65
CA ALA A 69 0.35 20.82 -25.30
C ALA A 69 -0.78 21.80 -25.61
N SER A 70 -1.87 21.36 -26.25
CA SER A 70 -3.05 22.16 -26.58
C SER A 70 -3.83 22.57 -25.32
N ARG A 71 -4.71 23.58 -25.41
CA ARG A 71 -5.50 24.01 -24.25
C ARG A 71 -6.42 22.89 -23.79
N GLU A 72 -7.05 22.22 -24.75
CA GLU A 72 -7.88 21.04 -24.52
C GLU A 72 -7.08 19.91 -23.85
N GLU A 73 -5.84 19.68 -24.26
CA GLU A 73 -4.96 18.68 -23.62
C GLU A 73 -4.65 19.04 -22.17
N LEU A 74 -4.38 20.30 -21.88
CA LEU A 74 -4.15 20.78 -20.52
C LEU A 74 -5.41 20.68 -19.65
N GLU A 75 -6.59 20.99 -20.19
CA GLU A 75 -7.87 20.82 -19.48
C GLU A 75 -8.17 19.34 -19.20
N MET A 76 -7.88 18.44 -20.15
CA MET A 76 -7.98 17.00 -19.92
C MET A 76 -6.98 16.51 -18.88
N ALA A 77 -5.73 17.00 -18.93
CA ALA A 77 -4.70 16.68 -17.95
C ALA A 77 -5.11 17.16 -16.55
N LEU A 78 -5.70 18.36 -16.44
CA LEU A 78 -6.17 18.91 -15.18
C LEU A 78 -7.24 18.02 -14.55
N ARG A 79 -8.26 17.62 -15.32
CA ARG A 79 -9.32 16.71 -14.81
C ARG A 79 -8.77 15.39 -14.31
N ARG A 80 -7.78 14.84 -15.02
CA ARG A 80 -7.10 13.59 -14.61
C ARG A 80 -6.27 13.79 -13.35
N ALA A 81 -5.53 14.89 -13.26
CA ALA A 81 -4.73 15.22 -12.08
C ALA A 81 -5.61 15.43 -10.84
N GLN A 82 -6.76 16.10 -10.98
CA GLN A 82 -7.74 16.26 -9.91
C GLN A 82 -8.27 14.91 -9.41
N LEU A 83 -8.61 14.00 -10.33
CA LEU A 83 -9.05 12.64 -9.95
C LEU A 83 -7.97 11.90 -9.14
N VAL A 84 -6.71 11.99 -9.59
CA VAL A 84 -5.59 11.36 -8.88
C VAL A 84 -5.33 12.04 -7.53
N ALA A 85 -5.51 13.35 -7.42
CA ALA A 85 -5.38 14.07 -6.16
C ALA A 85 -6.45 13.62 -5.15
N ASP A 86 -7.69 13.46 -5.59
CA ASP A 86 -8.77 12.92 -4.76
C ASP A 86 -8.49 11.47 -4.30
N ASP A 87 -7.99 10.63 -5.21
CA ASP A 87 -7.57 9.26 -4.89
C ASP A 87 -6.43 9.26 -3.86
N CYS A 88 -5.40 10.10 -4.06
CA CYS A 88 -4.25 10.21 -3.15
C CYS A 88 -4.65 10.75 -1.77
N ALA A 89 -5.62 11.66 -1.70
CA ALA A 89 -6.11 12.23 -0.44
C ALA A 89 -6.77 11.18 0.46
N SER A 90 -7.44 10.18 -0.13
CA SER A 90 -8.17 9.14 0.60
C SER A 90 -7.48 7.76 0.61
N LEU A 91 -6.37 7.62 -0.12
CA LEU A 91 -5.69 6.34 -0.36
C LEU A 91 -5.36 5.56 0.92
N LEU A 92 -4.98 6.27 1.98
CA LEU A 92 -4.51 5.65 3.23
C LEU A 92 -5.53 5.73 4.37
N ASP A 93 -6.70 6.33 4.15
CA ASP A 93 -7.76 6.46 5.16
C ASP A 93 -8.21 5.11 5.73
N PRO A 94 -8.38 4.02 4.93
CA PRO A 94 -8.78 2.74 5.49
C PRO A 94 -7.73 2.17 6.45
N ALA A 95 -6.44 2.34 6.13
CA ALA A 95 -5.35 1.89 6.98
C ALA A 95 -5.26 2.72 8.27
N GLN A 96 -5.42 4.04 8.19
CA GLN A 96 -5.45 4.91 9.37
C GLN A 96 -6.61 4.55 10.30
N ARG A 97 -7.82 4.39 9.75
CA ARG A 97 -9.00 3.99 10.52
C ARG A 97 -8.80 2.63 11.20
N ALA A 98 -8.23 1.65 10.51
CA ALA A 98 -7.94 0.35 11.12
C ALA A 98 -6.96 0.46 12.31
N MET A 99 -5.96 1.34 12.22
CA MET A 99 -5.01 1.60 13.32
C MET A 99 -5.71 2.29 14.50
N GLU A 100 -6.59 3.26 14.23
CA GLU A 100 -7.40 3.96 15.26
C GLU A 100 -8.38 3.02 15.98
N GLU A 101 -8.94 2.05 15.25
CA GLU A 101 -9.83 1.01 15.80
C GLU A 101 -9.09 -0.07 16.60
N GLY A 102 -7.75 0.01 16.68
CA GLY A 102 -6.94 -0.91 17.48
C GLY A 102 -6.68 -2.25 16.80
N ALA A 103 -6.71 -2.32 15.46
CA ALA A 103 -6.33 -3.52 14.72
C ALA A 103 -4.91 -4.00 15.05
N TRP A 104 -4.04 -3.08 15.50
CA TRP A 104 -2.71 -3.38 15.99
C TRP A 104 -2.31 -2.43 17.13
N VAL A 105 -1.94 -3.00 18.29
CA VAL A 105 -1.52 -2.24 19.48
C VAL A 105 -0.11 -2.66 19.91
N SER A 106 0.88 -1.80 19.65
CA SER A 106 2.26 -1.94 20.12
C SER A 106 3.00 -0.61 19.94
N ARG A 107 4.16 -0.45 20.56
CA ARG A 107 5.03 0.72 20.30
C ARG A 107 5.39 0.86 18.81
N LEU A 108 5.60 -0.26 18.12
CA LEU A 108 5.88 -0.25 16.69
C LEU A 108 4.65 0.18 15.88
N ALA A 109 3.44 -0.10 16.38
CA ALA A 109 2.20 0.36 15.78
C ALA A 109 2.08 1.89 15.85
N ASP A 110 2.49 2.51 16.96
CA ASP A 110 2.49 3.98 17.11
C ASP A 110 3.46 4.66 16.13
N GLU A 111 4.67 4.10 16.00
CA GLU A 111 5.69 4.56 15.04
C GLU A 111 5.21 4.39 13.60
N PHE A 112 4.61 3.24 13.28
CA PHE A 112 4.01 2.97 11.97
C PHE A 112 2.86 3.92 11.66
N SER A 113 1.93 4.14 12.58
CA SER A 113 0.79 5.05 12.41
C SER A 113 1.27 6.48 12.13
N THR A 114 2.31 6.93 12.83
CA THR A 114 2.95 8.22 12.59
C THR A 114 3.54 8.30 11.18
N GLY A 115 4.25 7.25 10.75
CA GLY A 115 4.79 7.13 9.40
C GLY A 115 3.69 7.12 8.32
N LEU A 116 2.60 6.39 8.56
CA LEU A 116 1.45 6.31 7.67
C LEU A 116 0.80 7.69 7.47
N ALA A 117 0.59 8.44 8.55
CA ALA A 117 0.05 9.81 8.48
C ALA A 117 1.01 10.78 7.77
N ALA A 118 2.32 10.60 7.90
CA ALA A 118 3.30 11.38 7.15
C ALA A 118 3.24 11.08 5.64
N HIS A 119 3.14 9.81 5.25
CA HIS A 119 3.03 9.42 3.83
C HIS A 119 1.72 9.87 3.20
N ALA A 120 0.60 9.81 3.93
CA ALA A 120 -0.68 10.32 3.44
C ALA A 120 -0.60 11.81 3.06
N ARG A 121 -0.01 12.62 3.94
CA ARG A 121 0.21 14.05 3.70
C ARG A 121 1.15 14.31 2.52
N LEU A 122 2.22 13.52 2.41
CA LEU A 122 3.17 13.64 1.31
C LEU A 122 2.53 13.28 -0.03
N ALA A 123 1.75 12.20 -0.09
CA ALA A 123 1.04 11.77 -1.29
C ALA A 123 0.03 12.83 -1.75
N GLY A 124 -0.80 13.34 -0.82
CA GLY A 124 -1.74 14.43 -1.11
C GLY A 124 -1.03 15.69 -1.60
N GLY A 125 0.01 16.14 -0.90
CA GLY A 125 0.74 17.36 -1.27
C GLY A 125 1.46 17.28 -2.62
N ILE A 126 1.96 16.11 -3.02
CA ILE A 126 2.53 15.92 -4.36
C ILE A 126 1.44 15.98 -5.42
N ALA A 127 0.30 15.32 -5.20
CA ALA A 127 -0.80 15.30 -6.16
C ALA A 127 -1.43 16.70 -6.34
N ASP A 128 -1.64 17.44 -5.24
CA ASP A 128 -2.07 18.84 -5.28
C ASP A 128 -1.08 19.72 -6.06
N GLY A 129 0.23 19.54 -5.82
CA GLY A 129 1.27 20.25 -6.56
C GLY A 129 1.23 19.98 -8.06
N CYS A 130 0.87 18.77 -8.50
CA CYS A 130 0.66 18.48 -9.92
C CYS A 130 -0.54 19.24 -10.50
N VAL A 131 -1.64 19.34 -9.75
CA VAL A 131 -2.83 20.12 -10.14
C VAL A 131 -2.45 21.60 -10.28
N ASP A 132 -1.72 22.15 -9.31
CA ASP A 132 -1.28 23.55 -9.32
C ASP A 132 -0.40 23.88 -10.54
N ILE A 133 0.52 22.98 -10.91
CA ILE A 133 1.38 23.15 -12.09
C ILE A 133 0.54 23.22 -13.37
N ILE A 134 -0.44 22.32 -13.52
CA ILE A 134 -1.29 22.28 -14.73
C ILE A 134 -2.21 23.51 -14.76
N GLN A 135 -2.78 23.89 -13.63
CA GLN A 135 -3.62 25.09 -13.51
C GLN A 135 -2.81 26.35 -13.87
N THR A 136 -1.58 26.46 -13.37
CA THR A 136 -0.67 27.56 -13.70
C THR A 136 -0.37 27.61 -15.21
N ALA A 137 -0.17 26.45 -15.85
CA ALA A 137 0.05 26.36 -17.29
C ALA A 137 -1.19 26.81 -18.09
N LEU A 138 -2.39 26.43 -17.66
CA LEU A 138 -3.66 26.87 -18.25
C LEU A 138 -3.88 28.38 -18.14
N ASP A 139 -3.61 28.93 -16.96
CA ASP A 139 -3.77 30.36 -16.67
C ASP A 139 -2.79 31.20 -17.50
N THR A 140 -1.56 30.70 -17.68
CA THR A 140 -0.51 31.37 -18.47
C THR A 140 -0.85 31.40 -19.97
N ARG A 141 -1.56 30.39 -20.48
CA ARG A 141 -1.90 30.30 -21.91
C ARG A 141 -3.01 31.26 -22.34
N GLY A 142 -3.97 31.58 -21.45
CA GLY A 142 -5.14 32.37 -21.81
C GLY A 142 -6.19 31.62 -22.65
N PRO A 143 -7.33 32.26 -22.97
CA PRO A 143 -8.38 31.65 -23.80
C PRO A 143 -7.87 31.42 -25.23
N ASP A 144 -8.24 30.29 -25.87
CA ASP A 144 -7.99 30.11 -27.30
C ASP A 144 -8.79 31.18 -28.07
N GLU A 145 -8.09 31.99 -28.85
CA GLU A 145 -8.68 33.04 -29.67
C GLU A 145 -9.56 32.36 -30.75
N PRO A 146 -10.87 32.68 -30.85
CA PRO A 146 -11.71 32.08 -31.86
C PRO A 146 -11.24 32.57 -33.23
N LEU A 147 -10.87 31.63 -34.11
CA LEU A 147 -10.53 31.91 -35.49
C LEU A 147 -11.73 32.59 -36.17
N GLU A 148 -11.68 33.91 -36.34
CA GLU A 148 -12.66 34.66 -37.11
C GLU A 148 -12.53 34.28 -38.59
N VAL A 149 -13.34 33.29 -39.01
CA VAL A 149 -13.50 32.95 -40.42
C VAL A 149 -14.23 34.11 -41.10
N HIS A 150 -13.47 34.99 -41.73
CA HIS A 150 -14.03 35.98 -42.65
C HIS A 150 -14.57 35.24 -43.88
N ALA A 151 -15.90 35.25 -44.03
CA ALA A 151 -16.62 34.70 -45.18
C ALA A 151 -16.59 35.64 -46.40
#